data_AF-A0A7C0VKD6-F1
#
_entry.id   AF-A0A7C0VKD6-F1
#
_cell.length_a   1.000
_cell.length_b   1.000
_cell.length_c   1.000
_cell.angle_alpha   90.00
_cell.angle_beta   90.00
_cell.angle_gamma   90.00
#
_symmetry.space_group_name_H-M   'P 1'
#
loop_
_entity.id
_entity.type
_entity.pdbx_description
1 polymer ?
#
loop_
_entity_poly.entity_id
_entity_poly.type
_entity_poly.pdbx_seq_one_letter_code
_entity_poly.pdbx_strand_id
1 'polypeptide(L)'
;MKLKSFTLLLAVIMTAAVTAQQTPATRANYELAARFSPKKLEKMVFTTRVDPHWLKLGERFWYEYETSEGKMFYLADPEKHSRKPLFDRVKMAADLTRLSQDPYDAK
;
A
#
# COMPACT_ATOMS: atom_id res chain seq x y z
N MET A 1 -45.38 10.55 -32.99
CA MET A 1 -45.27 10.72 -31.52
C MET A 1 -43.91 10.36 -30.93
N LYS A 2 -43.14 9.41 -31.53
CA LYS A 2 -41.84 8.97 -30.98
C LYS A 2 -40.70 10.00 -31.05
N LEU A 3 -40.67 10.86 -32.08
CA LEU A 3 -39.60 11.84 -32.25
C LEU A 3 -39.64 12.96 -31.19
N LYS A 4 -40.83 13.44 -30.82
CA LYS A 4 -41.02 14.45 -29.76
C LYS A 4 -40.69 13.92 -28.36
N SER A 5 -41.02 12.65 -28.06
CA SER A 5 -40.60 11.99 -26.82
C SER A 5 -39.09 11.80 -26.74
N PHE A 6 -38.42 11.53 -27.87
CA PHE A 6 -36.95 11.41 -27.91
C PHE A 6 -36.26 12.77 -27.66
N THR A 7 -36.81 13.86 -28.22
CA THR A 7 -36.28 15.22 -27.96
C THR A 7 -36.47 15.64 -26.51
N LEU A 8 -37.60 15.28 -25.91
CA LEU A 8 -37.87 15.54 -24.48
C LEU A 8 -36.92 14.75 -23.58
N LEU A 9 -36.67 13.47 -23.89
CA LEU A 9 -35.74 12.64 -23.14
C LEU A 9 -34.31 13.18 -23.23
N LEU A 10 -33.88 13.61 -24.42
CA LEU A 10 -32.55 14.20 -24.63
C LEU A 10 -32.38 15.53 -23.86
N ALA A 11 -33.42 16.35 -23.80
CA ALA A 11 -33.41 17.59 -23.04
C ALA A 11 -33.31 17.36 -21.53
N VAL A 12 -33.98 16.32 -21.00
CA VAL A 12 -33.90 15.93 -19.58
C VAL A 12 -32.51 15.37 -19.21
N ILE A 13 -31.89 14.59 -20.10
CA ILE A 13 -30.53 14.08 -19.88
C ILE A 13 -29.51 15.21 -19.90
N MET A 14 -29.68 16.19 -20.80
CA MET A 14 -28.80 17.36 -20.85
C MET A 14 -28.91 18.26 -19.61
N THR A 15 -30.11 18.46 -19.05
CA THR A 15 -30.26 19.25 -17.82
C THR A 15 -29.69 18.52 -16.59
N ALA A 16 -29.82 17.20 -16.51
CA ALA A 16 -29.19 16.41 -15.45
C ALA A 16 -27.66 16.47 -15.50
N ALA A 17 -27.07 16.46 -16.70
CA ALA A 17 -25.62 16.57 -16.88
C ALA A 17 -25.04 17.91 -16.40
N VAL A 18 -25.79 19.01 -16.52
CA VAL A 18 -25.37 20.34 -16.03
C VAL A 18 -25.43 20.43 -14.50
N THR A 19 -26.36 19.72 -13.84
CA THR A 19 -26.44 19.68 -12.37
C THR A 19 -25.42 18.74 -11.72
N ALA A 20 -24.80 17.85 -12.50
CA ALA A 20 -23.75 16.94 -12.04
C ALA A 20 -22.36 17.58 -12.02
N GLN A 21 -22.26 18.87 -12.36
CA GLN A 21 -21.00 19.58 -12.39
C GLN A 21 -20.47 19.71 -10.96
N GLN A 22 -19.33 19.07 -10.71
CA GLN A 22 -18.67 19.00 -9.41
C GLN A 22 -18.57 20.41 -8.82
N THR A 23 -19.12 20.61 -7.62
CA THR A 23 -19.04 21.87 -6.90
C THR A 23 -17.57 22.31 -6.85
N PRO A 24 -17.22 23.46 -7.44
CA PRO A 24 -15.85 23.94 -7.38
C PRO A 24 -15.46 24.06 -5.91
N ALA A 25 -14.34 23.45 -5.51
CA ALA A 25 -13.84 23.53 -4.14
C ALA A 25 -13.69 25.00 -3.76
N THR A 26 -14.69 25.53 -3.05
CA THR A 26 -14.88 26.98 -2.88
C THR A 26 -13.89 27.55 -1.85
N ARG A 27 -13.25 26.66 -1.09
CA ARG A 27 -12.19 26.94 -0.12
C ARG A 27 -11.18 25.79 -0.10
N ALA A 28 -9.92 26.11 0.17
CA ALA A 28 -8.89 25.10 0.39
C ALA A 28 -9.26 24.23 1.60
N ASN A 29 -9.22 22.90 1.43
CA ASN A 29 -9.50 21.94 2.48
C ASN A 29 -8.23 21.67 3.31
N TYR A 30 -7.94 22.59 4.22
CA TYR A 30 -6.77 22.50 5.10
C TYR A 30 -6.84 21.29 6.05
N GLU A 31 -8.04 20.83 6.43
CA GLU A 31 -8.21 19.64 7.27
C GLU A 31 -7.72 18.37 6.57
N LEU A 32 -8.03 18.22 5.28
CA LEU A 32 -7.54 17.11 4.48
C LEU A 32 -6.02 17.18 4.29
N ALA A 33 -5.48 18.37 3.98
CA ALA A 33 -4.04 18.56 3.86
C ALA A 33 -3.30 18.23 5.17
N ALA A 34 -3.88 18.58 6.32
CA ALA A 34 -3.32 18.28 7.64
C ALA A 34 -3.28 16.77 7.97
N ARG A 35 -3.97 15.91 7.22
CA ARG A 35 -3.84 14.44 7.34
C ARG A 35 -2.54 13.93 6.71
N PHE A 36 -2.01 14.62 5.73
CA PHE A 36 -0.76 14.29 5.02
C PHE A 36 0.38 15.23 5.42
N SER A 37 0.35 15.77 6.64
CA SER A 37 1.49 16.53 7.15
C SER A 37 2.74 15.63 7.18
N PRO A 38 3.95 16.19 7.01
CA PRO A 38 5.18 15.40 6.96
C PRO A 38 5.32 14.40 8.12
N LYS A 39 5.02 14.85 9.35
CA LYS A 39 5.04 14.02 10.57
C LYS A 39 4.06 12.84 10.55
N LYS A 40 2.93 12.96 9.84
CA LYS A 40 1.98 11.85 9.67
C LYS A 40 2.42 10.92 8.55
N LEU A 41 2.95 11.49 7.46
CA LEU A 41 3.51 10.73 6.34
C LEU A 41 4.68 9.84 6.78
N GLU A 42 5.55 10.31 7.66
CA GLU A 42 6.64 9.50 8.24
C GLU A 42 6.16 8.20 8.89
N LYS A 43 4.92 8.17 9.39
CA LYS A 43 4.32 6.96 10.01
C LYS A 43 3.56 6.07 9.01
N MET A 44 3.36 6.55 7.79
CA MET A 44 2.61 5.86 6.73
C MET A 44 3.52 5.39 5.59
N VAL A 45 4.67 6.03 5.42
CA VAL A 45 5.67 5.69 4.42
C VAL A 45 6.64 4.70 5.04
N PHE A 46 6.53 3.44 4.64
CA PHE A 46 7.41 2.36 5.07
C PHE A 46 8.67 2.30 4.18
N THR A 47 9.19 1.10 3.89
CA THR A 47 10.39 0.94 3.07
C THR A 47 10.17 1.48 1.65
N THR A 48 10.97 2.48 1.27
CA THR A 48 10.92 3.11 -0.08
C THR A 48 12.10 2.73 -0.97
N ARG A 49 13.14 2.11 -0.40
CA ARG A 49 14.35 1.66 -1.10
C ARG A 49 14.79 0.31 -0.58
N VAL A 50 15.40 -0.48 -1.44
CA VAL A 50 15.99 -1.78 -1.07
C VAL A 50 17.43 -1.55 -0.66
N ASP A 51 17.79 -2.00 0.54
CA ASP A 51 19.18 -2.03 1.02
C ASP A 51 19.71 -3.48 0.97
N PRO A 52 20.46 -3.85 -0.08
CA PRO A 52 20.88 -5.23 -0.31
C PRO A 52 22.04 -5.64 0.59
N HIS A 53 21.81 -6.67 1.40
CA HIS A 53 22.83 -7.32 2.21
C HIS A 53 23.32 -8.59 1.52
N TRP A 54 24.49 -8.50 0.89
CA TRP A 54 25.08 -9.59 0.10
C TRP A 54 25.54 -10.76 0.97
N LEU A 55 25.27 -11.98 0.51
CA LEU A 55 25.84 -13.19 1.10
C LEU A 55 27.31 -13.31 0.72
N LYS A 56 28.13 -13.90 1.60
CA LYS A 56 29.58 -14.06 1.38
C LYS A 56 29.94 -14.88 0.14
N LEU A 57 29.05 -15.78 -0.29
CA LEU A 57 29.26 -16.72 -1.38
C LEU A 57 28.17 -16.53 -2.43
N GLY A 58 28.51 -15.85 -3.52
CA GLY A 58 27.66 -15.65 -4.70
C GLY A 58 26.96 -14.30 -4.76
N GLU A 59 26.04 -14.16 -5.71
CA GLU A 59 25.31 -12.91 -6.00
C GLU A 59 23.95 -12.83 -5.30
N ARG A 60 23.69 -13.70 -4.33
CA ARG A 60 22.46 -13.66 -3.55
C ARG A 60 22.56 -12.60 -2.45
N PHE A 61 21.49 -11.86 -2.24
CA PHE A 61 21.40 -10.87 -1.17
C PHE A 61 20.07 -10.99 -0.45
N TRP A 62 20.04 -10.61 0.81
CA TRP A 62 18.79 -10.43 1.55
C TRP A 62 18.51 -8.94 1.76
N TYR A 63 17.25 -8.60 1.99
CA TYR A 63 16.85 -7.24 2.31
C TYR A 63 15.66 -7.23 3.26
N GLU A 64 15.56 -6.16 4.05
CA GLU A 64 14.40 -5.87 4.89
C GLU A 64 13.40 -5.00 4.11
N TYR A 65 12.12 -5.29 4.30
CA TYR A 65 11.02 -4.53 3.73
C TYR A 65 9.91 -4.37 4.77
N GLU A 66 9.65 -3.14 5.16
CA GLU A 66 8.61 -2.79 6.12
C GLU A 66 7.32 -2.44 5.38
N THR A 67 6.20 -2.93 5.91
CA THR A 67 4.84 -2.62 5.45
C THR A 67 3.97 -2.30 6.65
N SER A 68 2.69 -1.99 6.41
CA SER A 68 1.70 -1.83 7.48
C SER A 68 1.51 -3.10 8.33
N GLU A 69 1.91 -4.26 7.82
CA GLU A 69 1.80 -5.52 8.55
C GLU A 69 2.99 -5.73 9.49
N GLY A 70 4.16 -5.19 9.15
CA GLY A 70 5.38 -5.34 9.93
C GLY A 70 6.63 -5.41 9.05
N LYS A 71 7.73 -5.88 9.63
CA LYS A 71 9.01 -6.07 8.93
C LYS A 71 9.08 -7.46 8.29
N MET A 72 9.39 -7.49 7.01
CA MET A 72 9.55 -8.69 6.20
C MET A 72 10.99 -8.81 5.73
N PHE A 73 11.53 -10.03 5.72
CA PHE A 73 12.88 -10.30 5.26
C PHE A 73 12.81 -11.22 4.04
N TYR A 74 13.43 -10.78 2.96
CA TYR A 74 13.44 -11.51 1.70
C TYR A 74 14.86 -11.89 1.31
N LEU A 75 15.01 -13.07 0.74
CA LEU A 75 16.20 -13.50 0.03
C LEU A 75 15.95 -13.39 -1.47
N ALA A 76 16.75 -12.58 -2.16
CA ALA A 76 16.73 -12.42 -3.60
C ALA A 76 17.86 -13.25 -4.24
N ASP A 77 17.51 -13.87 -5.36
CA ASP A 77 18.42 -14.60 -6.24
C ASP A 77 18.34 -13.96 -7.63
N PRO A 78 19.35 -13.13 -8.00
CA PRO A 78 19.39 -12.46 -9.29
C PRO A 78 19.45 -13.43 -10.47
N GLU A 79 20.23 -14.51 -10.36
CA GLU A 79 20.37 -15.52 -11.43
C GLU A 79 19.03 -16.19 -11.74
N LYS A 80 18.22 -16.42 -10.71
CA LYS A 80 16.89 -17.05 -10.84
C LYS A 80 15.75 -16.05 -10.99
N HIS A 81 16.04 -14.75 -11.00
CA HIS A 81 15.05 -13.67 -11.00
C HIS A 81 13.94 -13.88 -9.95
N SER A 82 14.31 -14.37 -8.77
CA SER A 82 13.34 -14.79 -7.75
C SER A 82 13.63 -14.13 -6.41
N ARG A 83 12.56 -13.92 -5.64
CA ARG A 83 12.65 -13.53 -4.24
C ARG A 83 11.75 -14.42 -3.41
N LYS A 84 12.20 -14.81 -2.23
CA LYS A 84 11.43 -15.63 -1.30
C LYS A 84 11.61 -15.12 0.14
N PRO A 85 10.67 -15.41 1.05
CA PRO A 85 10.87 -15.13 2.46
C PRO A 85 12.19 -15.77 2.93
N LEU A 86 12.98 -15.02 3.70
CA LEU A 86 14.26 -15.50 4.23
C LEU A 86 14.04 -16.63 5.25
N PHE A 87 12.92 -16.58 5.99
CA PHE A 87 12.54 -17.56 7.00
C PHE A 87 11.01 -17.69 7.12
N ASP A 88 10.55 -18.77 7.74
CA ASP A 88 9.15 -18.95 8.15
C ASP A 88 8.88 -18.20 9.45
N ARG A 89 8.03 -17.18 9.36
CA ARG A 89 7.72 -16.26 10.47
C ARG A 89 6.88 -16.92 11.56
N VAL A 90 5.97 -17.82 11.17
CA VAL A 90 5.10 -18.54 12.11
C VAL A 90 5.96 -19.47 12.95
N LYS A 91 6.84 -20.23 12.29
CA LYS A 91 7.79 -21.11 12.97
C LYS A 91 8.72 -20.31 13.88
N MET A 92 9.27 -19.19 13.40
CA MET A 92 10.17 -18.35 14.20
C MET A 92 9.49 -17.77 15.44
N ALA A 93 8.28 -17.21 15.31
CA ALA A 93 7.53 -16.66 16.44
C ALA A 93 7.19 -17.74 17.48
N ALA A 94 6.81 -18.94 17.02
CA ALA A 94 6.56 -20.09 17.90
C ALA A 94 7.83 -20.54 18.64
N ASP A 95 8.96 -20.64 17.95
CA ASP A 95 10.24 -21.02 18.54
C ASP A 95 10.75 -19.97 19.53
N LEU A 96 10.61 -18.68 19.22
CA LEU A 96 10.94 -17.59 20.15
C LEU A 96 10.07 -17.64 21.40
N THR A 97 8.75 -17.80 21.24
CA THR A 97 7.82 -17.89 22.37
C THR A 97 8.17 -19.05 23.29
N ARG A 98 8.50 -20.19 22.70
CA ARG A 98 8.91 -21.38 23.45
C ARG A 98 10.22 -21.17 24.21
N LEU A 99 11.16 -20.41 23.66
CA LEU A 99 12.50 -20.21 24.24
C LEU A 99 12.55 -19.08 25.27
N SER A 100 11.86 -17.95 25.03
CA SER A 100 11.83 -16.81 25.95
C SER A 100 10.79 -16.94 27.06
N GLN A 101 9.76 -17.79 26.84
CA GLN A 101 8.52 -17.84 27.63
C GLN A 101 7.63 -16.59 27.53
N ASP A 102 7.92 -15.69 26.58
CA ASP A 102 7.11 -14.52 26.28
C ASP A 102 6.29 -14.74 24.99
N PRO A 103 5.02 -14.32 24.93
CA PRO A 103 4.20 -14.50 23.74
C PRO A 103 4.67 -13.60 22.59
N TYR A 104 5.14 -14.21 21.50
CA TYR A 104 5.45 -13.53 20.24
C TYR A 104 4.44 -13.89 19.14
N ASP A 105 4.03 -12.87 18.39
CA ASP A 105 3.08 -12.99 17.28
C ASP A 105 3.83 -12.96 15.94
N ALA A 106 3.33 -13.69 14.93
CA ALA A 106 4.02 -13.84 13.64
C ALA A 106 3.83 -12.65 12.67
N LYS A 107 3.60 -11.45 13.23
CA LYS A 107 3.27 -10.22 12.49
C LYS A 107 4.47 -9.43 12.03
#